data_AF-A0A1J0ACN0-F1
#
_entry.id   AF-A0A1J0ACN0-F1
#
_cell.length_a   1.000
_cell.length_b   1.000
_cell.length_c   1.000
_cell.angle_alpha   90.00
_cell.angle_beta   90.00
_cell.angle_gamma   90.00
#
_symmetry.space_group_name_H-M   'P 1'
#
loop_
_entity.id
_entity.type
_entity.pdbx_description
1 polymer ?
#
loop_
_entity_poly.entity_id
_entity_poly.type
_entity_poly.pdbx_seq_one_letter_code
_entity_poly.pdbx_strand_id
1 'polypeptide(L)' 'MASQAQPMTQVPQPSKTPQLDEPKLGFNLYSERLNGRAAMVGFVVAIGIELVTGKGVLTWLGLIP' A
#
# COMPACT_ATOMS: atom_id res chain seq x y z
N MET A 1 0.31 25.62 -60.86
CA MET A 1 1.11 25.31 -59.67
C MET A 1 0.46 26.00 -58.48
N ALA A 2 -0.27 25.27 -57.63
CA ALA A 2 -0.54 25.59 -56.22
C ALA A 2 -1.54 24.53 -55.71
N SER A 3 -0.99 23.40 -55.28
CA SER A 3 -1.72 22.38 -54.53
C SER A 3 -1.99 22.95 -53.14
N GLN A 4 -3.26 23.12 -52.78
CA GLN A 4 -3.69 23.59 -51.48
C GLN A 4 -3.36 22.51 -50.44
N ALA A 5 -2.52 22.86 -49.46
CA ALA A 5 -2.12 21.98 -48.37
C ALA A 5 -3.32 21.64 -47.48
N GLN A 6 -3.44 20.36 -47.16
CA GLN A 6 -4.53 19.76 -46.40
C GLN A 6 -4.60 20.35 -44.97
N PRO A 7 -5.80 20.60 -44.41
CA PRO A 7 -5.92 20.95 -43.00
C PRO A 7 -5.52 19.75 -42.15
N MET A 8 -4.53 19.94 -41.27
CA MET A 8 -4.05 18.93 -40.35
C MET A 8 -5.20 18.45 -39.46
N THR A 9 -5.63 17.21 -39.68
CA THR A 9 -6.52 16.49 -38.78
C THR A 9 -5.87 16.44 -37.40
N GLN A 10 -6.50 17.11 -36.44
CA GLN A 10 -6.07 17.15 -35.05
C GLN A 10 -6.17 15.74 -34.48
N VAL A 11 -5.03 15.05 -34.37
CA VAL A 11 -4.93 13.81 -33.61
C VAL A 11 -5.33 14.11 -32.17
N PRO A 12 -6.34 13.44 -31.58
CA PRO A 12 -6.63 13.58 -30.18
C PRO A 12 -5.39 13.16 -29.40
N GLN A 13 -4.73 14.10 -28.71
CA GLN A 13 -3.70 13.75 -27.75
C GLN A 13 -4.34 12.83 -26.71
N PRO A 14 -3.76 11.66 -26.38
CA PRO A 14 -4.27 10.81 -25.32
C PRO A 14 -4.06 11.53 -23.99
N SER A 15 -5.05 12.33 -23.60
CA SER A 15 -5.11 13.03 -22.32
C SER A 15 -5.58 12.03 -21.28
N LYS A 16 -4.76 11.84 -20.24
CA LYS A 16 -4.85 10.83 -19.17
C LYS A 16 -4.30 9.47 -19.60
N THR A 17 -3.05 9.20 -19.22
CA THR A 17 -2.58 7.84 -18.96
C THR A 17 -3.69 7.11 -18.19
N PRO A 18 -4.16 5.93 -18.64
CA PRO A 18 -5.16 5.18 -17.88
C PRO A 18 -4.63 5.02 -16.45
N GLN A 19 -5.33 5.61 -15.48
CA GLN A 19 -5.10 5.32 -14.07
C GLN A 19 -5.52 3.86 -13.91
N LEU A 20 -4.57 2.96 -14.08
CA LEU A 20 -4.76 1.56 -13.75
C LEU A 20 -5.07 1.54 -12.25
N ASP A 21 -6.32 1.24 -11.90
CA ASP A 21 -6.68 0.92 -10.52
C ASP A 21 -5.77 -0.23 -10.08
N GLU A 22 -4.71 0.10 -9.35
CA GLU A 22 -3.77 -0.89 -8.88
C GLU A 22 -4.58 -1.90 -8.06
N PRO A 23 -4.57 -3.20 -8.43
CA PRO A 23 -5.45 -4.18 -7.81
C PRO A 23 -5.25 -4.15 -6.29
N LYS A 24 -6.27 -3.63 -5.61
CA LYS A 24 -6.23 -3.30 -4.18
C LYS A 24 -6.25 -4.55 -3.29
N LEU A 25 -6.38 -5.72 -3.91
CA LEU A 25 -6.42 -7.04 -3.29
C LEU A 25 -5.06 -7.73 -3.48
N GLY A 26 -4.41 -8.07 -2.36
CA GLY A 26 -3.12 -8.76 -2.32
C GLY A 26 -2.00 -7.94 -1.70
N PHE A 27 -0.76 -8.36 -1.98
CA PHE A 27 0.45 -7.65 -1.57
C PHE A 27 0.68 -6.47 -2.51
N ASN A 28 0.05 -5.33 -2.18
CA ASN A 28 0.32 -4.05 -2.82
C ASN A 28 0.97 -3.08 -1.82
N LEU A 29 1.60 -2.02 -2.34
CA LEU A 29 2.36 -1.06 -1.54
C LEU A 29 1.51 -0.40 -0.43
N TYR A 30 0.21 -0.23 -0.65
CA TYR A 30 -0.69 0.29 0.36
C TYR A 30 -0.88 -0.69 1.52
N SER A 31 -1.19 -1.96 1.23
CA SER A 31 -1.34 -3.03 2.22
C SER A 31 -0.04 -3.25 3.01
N GLU A 32 1.12 -3.22 2.36
CA GLU A 32 2.42 -3.37 3.02
C GLU A 32 2.68 -2.24 4.02
N ARG A 33 2.42 -0.98 3.62
CA ARG A 33 2.55 0.18 4.52
C ARG A 33 1.58 0.12 5.70
N LEU A 34 0.34 -0.30 5.45
CA LEU A 34 -0.66 -0.44 6.51
C LEU A 34 -0.26 -1.54 7.51
N ASN A 35 0.13 -2.71 7.00
CA ASN A 35 0.57 -3.84 7.82
C ASN A 35 1.84 -3.51 8.61
N GLY A 36 2.80 -2.82 7.99
CA GLY A 36 4.01 -2.35 8.68
C GLY A 36 3.70 -1.41 9.85
N ARG A 37 2.77 -0.47 9.68
CA ARG A 37 2.33 0.42 10.78
C ARG A 37 1.63 -0.35 11.89
N ALA A 38 0.74 -1.28 11.53
CA ALA A 38 0.08 -2.14 12.48
C ALA A 38 1.09 -2.98 13.28
N ALA A 39 2.13 -3.49 12.62
CA ALA A 39 3.21 -4.23 13.28
C ALA A 39 4.02 -3.36 14.25
N MET A 40 4.35 -2.12 13.89
CA MET A 40 5.04 -1.18 14.80
C MET A 40 4.21 -0.92 16.06
N VAL A 41 2.91 -0.66 15.90
CA VAL A 41 1.99 -0.46 17.02
C VAL A 41 1.87 -1.73 17.86
N GLY A 42 1.68 -2.88 17.22
CA GLY A 42 1.59 -4.18 17.90
C GLY A 42 2.84 -4.50 18.71
N PHE A 43 4.03 -4.17 18.20
CA PHE A 43 5.29 -4.38 18.91
C PHE A 43 5.42 -3.48 20.16
N VAL A 44 5.06 -2.21 20.05
CA VAL A 44 5.07 -1.30 21.22
C VAL A 44 4.05 -1.76 22.27
N VAL A 45 2.86 -2.17 21.84
CA VAL A 45 1.83 -2.72 22.75
C VAL A 45 2.31 -4.01 23.40
N ALA A 46 2.96 -4.91 22.66
CA ALA A 46 3.54 -6.13 23.18
C ALA A 46 4.53 -5.85 24.32
N ILE A 47 5.46 -4.90 24.12
CA ILE A 47 6.39 -4.47 25.17
C ILE A 47 5.64 -3.86 26.36
N GLY A 48 4.64 -3.01 26.10
CA GLY A 48 3.84 -2.40 27.16
C GLY A 48 3.12 -3.44 28.04
N ILE A 49 2.53 -4.45 27.42
CA ILE A 49 1.87 -5.56 28.14
C ILE A 49 2.90 -6.36 28.95
N GLU A 50 4.06 -6.65 28.37
CA GLU A 50 5.14 -7.37 29.07
C GLU A 50 5.62 -6.60 30.31
N LEU A 51 5.77 -5.27 30.22
CA LEU A 51 6.14 -4.43 31.35
C LEU A 51 5.07 -4.38 32.45
N VAL A 52 3.79 -4.34 32.09
CA VAL A 52 2.67 -4.27 33.06
C VAL A 52 2.41 -5.62 33.72
N THR A 53 2.48 -6.70 32.95
CA THR A 53 2.11 -8.05 33.44
C THR A 53 3.31 -8.88 33.90
N GLY A 54 4.53 -8.51 33.53
CA GLY A 54 5.75 -9.29 33.76
C GLY A 54 5.79 -10.61 32.98
N LYS A 55 4.86 -10.82 32.04
CA LYS A 55 4.76 -12.03 31.22
C LYS A 55 4.91 -11.66 29.75
N GLY A 56 5.85 -12.34 29.08
CA GLY A 56 6.09 -12.12 27.65
C GLY A 56 4.91 -12.59 26.78
N VAL A 57 4.89 -12.11 25.54
CA VAL A 57 3.82 -12.43 24.57
C VAL A 57 3.73 -13.94 24.30
N LEU A 58 4.84 -14.68 24.34
CA LEU A 58 4.84 -16.13 24.15
C LEU A 58 4.14 -16.88 25.28
N THR A 59 4.22 -16.38 26.52
CA THR A 59 3.47 -16.94 27.65
C THR A 59 1.97 -16.73 27.48
N TRP A 60 1.56 -15.57 26.94
CA TRP A 60 0.17 -15.29 26.58
C TRP A 60 -0.36 -16.19 25.46
N LEU A 61 0.50 -16.53 24.49
CA LEU A 61 0.19 -17.47 23.42
C LEU A 61 0.21 -18.94 23.88
N GLY A 62 0.57 -19.22 25.14
CA GLY A 62 0.63 -20.57 25.71
C GLY A 62 1.79 -21.42 25.19
N LEU A 63 2.81 -20.80 24.60
CA LEU A 63 3.97 -21.49 24.01
C LEU A 63 5.06 -21.80 25.04
N ILE A 64 5.13 -21.02 26.12
CA ILE A 64 6.02 -21.23 27.26
C ILE A 64 5.27 -20.93 28.57
N PRO A 65 5.62 -21.62 29.67
CA PRO A 65 4.98 -21.41 30.97
C PRO A 65 5.17 -20.00 31.54
#